data_AF-A0A443I0C6-F1
#
_entry.id   AF-A0A443I0C6-F1
#
_cell.length_a   1.000
_cell.length_b   1.000
_cell.length_c   1.000
_cell.angle_alpha   90.00
_cell.angle_beta   90.00
_cell.angle_gamma   90.00
#
_symmetry.space_group_name_H-M   'P 1'
#
loop_
_entity.id
_entity.type
_entity.pdbx_description
1 polymer ?
#
loop_
_entity_poly.entity_id
_entity_poly.type
_entity_poly.pdbx_seq_one_letter_code
_entity_poly.pdbx_strand_id
1 'polypeptide(L)'
;MSLHGDGGSNYEVFRECVSGAIVAKSETKPDKASKKRAQKTKRGSKRSAADQAVVADRANPEELADFIDFIASEAFPSLPDELQTLSYSAIQHDSSLASKYTVPIPRPLLDSVTAAIPVSVAESLSVYGLIPDSSDLPDFFNPVLNEYVSGVTTGPPAWASTRADACEICERDWIPLSYHHLIPRSVHAKVLKKGWHDEWMLNSVAWLCRACHSFVHRMASNEELAREWFTVDRILEREDVQEWAKWVGKVRWKAK
;
A
#
# COMPACT_ATOMS: atom_id res chain seq x y z
N MET A 1 2.09 6.35 -18.42
CA MET A 1 2.18 5.28 -17.39
C MET A 1 2.51 6.00 -16.10
N SER A 2 1.47 6.33 -15.32
CA SER A 2 1.61 7.10 -14.09
C SER A 2 2.34 6.26 -13.05
N LEU A 3 3.50 6.74 -12.61
CA LEU A 3 4.11 6.29 -11.37
C LEU A 3 3.27 6.92 -10.25
N HIS A 4 2.29 6.16 -9.79
CA HIS A 4 1.49 6.50 -8.63
C HIS A 4 2.44 6.62 -7.44
N GLY A 5 2.31 7.70 -6.66
CA GLY A 5 2.51 7.54 -5.22
C GLY A 5 1.47 6.53 -4.79
N ASP A 6 1.88 5.27 -4.65
CA ASP A 6 1.01 4.10 -4.41
C ASP A 6 0.49 4.09 -2.97
N GLY A 7 -0.10 5.19 -2.55
CA GLY A 7 -1.06 5.22 -1.47
C GLY A 7 -2.43 4.95 -2.07
N GLY A 8 -2.65 3.71 -2.54
CA GLY A 8 -4.00 3.22 -2.79
C GLY A 8 -4.88 3.50 -1.57
N SER A 9 -6.20 3.52 -1.77
CA SER A 9 -7.13 3.60 -0.64
C SER A 9 -6.76 2.53 0.40
N ASN A 10 -7.05 2.78 1.69
CA ASN A 10 -6.76 1.79 2.73
C ASN A 10 -7.34 0.39 2.42
N TYR A 11 -8.47 0.35 1.70
CA TYR A 11 -9.04 -0.87 1.16
C TYR A 11 -8.11 -1.60 0.17
N GLU A 12 -7.51 -0.88 -0.78
CA GLU A 12 -6.57 -1.44 -1.76
C GLU A 12 -5.31 -1.98 -1.06
N VAL A 13 -4.75 -1.22 -0.10
CA VAL A 13 -3.59 -1.68 0.69
C VAL A 13 -3.94 -2.96 1.46
N PHE A 14 -5.10 -2.99 2.11
CA PHE A 14 -5.58 -4.18 2.82
C PHE A 14 -5.78 -5.37 1.89
N ARG A 15 -6.38 -5.16 0.71
CA ARG A 15 -6.58 -6.18 -0.32
C ARG A 15 -5.26 -6.78 -0.79
N GLU A 16 -4.23 -5.96 -1.00
CA GLU A 16 -2.89 -6.45 -1.35
C GLU A 16 -2.27 -7.29 -0.22
N CYS A 17 -2.47 -6.91 1.04
CA CYS A 17 -2.02 -7.71 2.19
C CYS A 17 -2.74 -9.07 2.25
N VAL A 18 -4.06 -9.11 1.98
CA VAL A 18 -4.84 -10.35 1.89
C VAL A 18 -4.31 -11.23 0.75
N SER A 19 -4.08 -10.65 -0.43
CA SER A 19 -3.49 -11.33 -1.59
C SER A 19 -2.16 -12.01 -1.23
N GLY A 20 -1.23 -11.25 -0.63
CA GLY A 20 0.07 -11.74 -0.18
C GLY A 20 -0.04 -12.92 0.79
N ALA A 21 -0.96 -12.85 1.76
CA ALA A 21 -1.18 -13.93 2.72
C ALA A 21 -1.76 -15.20 2.07
N ILE A 22 -2.70 -15.05 1.13
CA ILE A 22 -3.29 -16.19 0.39
C ILE A 22 -2.22 -16.88 -0.45
N VAL A 23 -1.40 -16.12 -1.17
CA VAL A 23 -0.30 -16.66 -1.98
C VAL A 23 0.75 -17.35 -1.11
N ALA A 24 1.18 -16.74 0.01
CA ALA A 24 2.15 -17.36 0.90
C ALA A 24 1.63 -18.68 1.51
N LYS A 25 0.32 -18.77 1.80
CA LYS A 25 -0.32 -19.99 2.33
C LYS A 25 -0.54 -21.07 1.27
N SER A 26 -0.65 -20.71 -0.01
CA SER A 26 -0.76 -21.69 -1.10
C SER A 26 0.60 -22.32 -1.43
N GLU A 27 1.69 -21.55 -1.39
CA GLU A 27 3.06 -22.02 -1.65
C GLU A 27 3.64 -22.90 -0.54
N THR A 28 3.21 -22.73 0.71
CA THR A 28 3.73 -23.49 1.86
C THR A 28 3.12 -24.88 2.02
N LYS A 29 2.23 -25.32 1.10
CA LYS A 29 1.77 -26.71 1.05
C LYS A 29 2.93 -27.61 0.58
N PRO A 30 3.36 -28.62 1.36
CA PRO A 30 4.45 -29.49 0.95
C PRO A 30 4.03 -30.27 -0.31
N ASP A 31 4.81 -30.11 -1.37
CA ASP A 31 4.73 -30.94 -2.58
C ASP A 31 4.69 -32.42 -2.19
N LYS A 32 3.57 -33.10 -2.48
CA LYS A 32 3.55 -34.57 -2.48
C LYS A 32 4.40 -35.05 -3.66
N ALA A 33 5.71 -35.13 -3.42
CA ALA A 33 6.69 -35.64 -4.36
C ALA A 33 6.26 -37.03 -4.88
N SER A 34 6.05 -37.11 -6.19
CA SER A 34 5.88 -38.35 -6.91
C SER A 34 7.20 -39.17 -6.87
N LYS A 35 7.14 -40.42 -6.40
CA LYS A 35 8.04 -41.52 -6.84
C LYS A 35 7.55 -42.92 -6.39
N LYS A 36 6.90 -43.60 -7.35
CA LYS A 36 7.00 -45.02 -7.80
C LYS A 36 7.02 -46.21 -6.81
N ARG A 37 5.92 -46.98 -6.89
CA ARG A 37 5.75 -48.44 -7.18
C ARG A 37 6.53 -49.54 -6.41
N ALA A 38 5.77 -50.36 -5.67
CA ALA A 38 5.67 -51.86 -5.63
C ALA A 38 5.21 -52.29 -4.21
N GLN A 39 4.34 -53.27 -3.89
CA GLN A 39 3.49 -54.27 -4.56
C GLN A 39 2.69 -54.99 -3.42
N LYS A 40 1.35 -55.18 -3.58
CA LYS A 40 0.40 -56.15 -2.93
C LYS A 40 0.49 -56.42 -1.39
N THR A 41 -0.57 -56.46 -0.56
CA THR A 41 -1.90 -57.11 -0.69
C THR A 41 -2.82 -56.83 0.52
N LYS A 42 -4.15 -56.83 0.27
CA LYS A 42 -5.31 -57.19 1.14
C LYS A 42 -5.84 -56.24 2.26
N ARG A 43 -6.98 -55.61 1.90
CA ARG A 43 -8.34 -55.70 2.50
C ARG A 43 -8.59 -55.12 3.92
N GLY A 44 -9.39 -54.04 3.98
CA GLY A 44 -10.09 -53.62 5.21
C GLY A 44 -10.73 -52.23 5.14
N SER A 45 -12.06 -52.20 5.00
CA SER A 45 -13.06 -51.17 5.35
C SER A 45 -12.77 -49.65 5.15
N LYS A 46 -13.62 -49.07 4.30
CA LYS A 46 -13.91 -47.64 4.07
C LYS A 46 -14.06 -46.81 5.36
N ARG A 47 -13.39 -45.66 5.39
CA ARG A 47 -13.96 -44.31 5.65
C ARG A 47 -13.04 -43.29 4.95
N SER A 48 -13.56 -42.64 3.92
CA SER A 48 -12.84 -41.73 3.03
C SER A 48 -12.62 -40.37 3.69
N ALA A 49 -11.38 -40.11 4.10
CA ALA A 49 -10.88 -38.80 4.52
C ALA A 49 -9.98 -38.20 3.42
N ALA A 50 -10.43 -38.23 2.17
CA ALA A 50 -9.60 -37.94 1.00
C ALA A 50 -10.18 -36.89 0.03
N ASP A 51 -11.24 -36.17 0.41
CA ASP A 51 -11.88 -35.16 -0.47
C ASP A 51 -11.52 -33.69 -0.14
N GLN A 52 -10.68 -33.42 0.86
CA GLN A 52 -10.36 -32.04 1.28
C GLN A 52 -9.09 -31.44 0.64
N ALA A 53 -8.47 -32.11 -0.33
CA ALA A 53 -7.12 -31.74 -0.80
C ALA A 53 -7.03 -31.21 -2.24
N VAL A 54 -8.15 -30.83 -2.89
CA VAL A 54 -8.16 -30.71 -4.37
C VAL A 54 -8.52 -29.34 -4.95
N VAL A 55 -8.78 -28.30 -4.16
CA VAL A 55 -9.32 -27.04 -4.73
C VAL A 55 -8.26 -25.95 -4.97
N ALA A 56 -7.19 -25.89 -4.17
CA ALA A 56 -6.19 -24.82 -4.31
C ALA A 56 -5.19 -25.03 -5.46
N ASP A 57 -5.04 -26.24 -5.99
CA ASP A 57 -4.07 -26.59 -7.05
C ASP A 57 -4.64 -26.38 -8.48
N ARG A 58 -5.84 -25.81 -8.60
CA ARG A 58 -6.58 -25.65 -9.87
C ARG A 58 -7.30 -24.32 -10.06
N ALA A 59 -7.15 -23.36 -9.15
CA ALA A 59 -7.79 -22.06 -9.35
C ALA A 59 -7.12 -21.34 -10.54
N ASN A 60 -7.92 -21.01 -11.56
CA ASN A 60 -7.49 -20.08 -12.62
C ASN A 60 -7.11 -18.74 -11.96
N PRO A 61 -6.07 -18.01 -12.41
CA PRO A 61 -5.76 -16.66 -11.90
C PRO A 61 -6.96 -15.73 -11.71
N GLU A 62 -7.99 -15.83 -12.57
CA GLU A 62 -9.24 -15.08 -12.44
C GLU A 62 -10.06 -15.50 -11.20
N GLU A 63 -10.20 -16.80 -10.94
CA GLU A 63 -10.91 -17.31 -9.75
C GLU A 63 -10.19 -16.92 -8.45
N LEU A 64 -8.85 -16.89 -8.47
CA LEU A 64 -8.06 -16.44 -7.33
C LEU A 64 -8.26 -14.94 -7.07
N ALA A 65 -8.31 -14.13 -8.12
CA ALA A 65 -8.57 -12.69 -8.01
C ALA A 65 -9.98 -12.43 -7.45
N ASP A 66 -11.01 -13.10 -7.97
CA ASP A 66 -12.39 -13.01 -7.46
C ASP A 66 -12.47 -13.44 -5.99
N PHE A 67 -11.71 -14.47 -5.60
CA PHE A 67 -11.64 -14.93 -4.21
C PHE A 67 -10.98 -13.90 -3.29
N ILE A 68 -9.86 -13.30 -3.71
CA ILE A 68 -9.21 -12.21 -2.97
C ILE A 68 -10.17 -11.04 -2.78
N ASP A 69 -10.86 -10.64 -3.86
CA ASP A 69 -11.84 -9.55 -3.84
C ASP A 69 -12.99 -9.84 -2.88
N PHE A 70 -13.53 -11.06 -2.91
CA PHE A 70 -14.55 -11.50 -1.96
C PHE A 70 -14.06 -11.37 -0.51
N ILE A 71 -12.92 -11.97 -0.16
CA ILE A 71 -12.38 -11.93 1.21
C ILE A 71 -12.12 -10.50 1.66
N ALA A 72 -11.53 -9.66 0.82
CA ALA A 72 -11.25 -8.27 1.14
C ALA A 72 -12.53 -7.44 1.33
N SER A 73 -13.51 -7.61 0.43
CA SER A 73 -14.79 -6.88 0.45
C SER A 73 -15.69 -7.22 1.65
N GLU A 74 -15.61 -8.45 2.16
CA GLU A 74 -16.36 -8.87 3.33
C GLU A 74 -15.62 -8.54 4.64
N ALA A 75 -14.29 -8.66 4.66
CA ALA A 75 -13.52 -8.44 5.89
C ALA A 75 -13.30 -6.95 6.19
N PHE A 76 -12.93 -6.13 5.20
CA PHE A 76 -12.53 -4.74 5.43
C PHE A 76 -13.63 -3.86 6.04
N PRO A 77 -14.89 -3.87 5.53
CA PRO A 77 -15.96 -3.05 6.11
C PRO A 77 -16.37 -3.48 7.52
N SER A 78 -16.01 -4.69 7.94
CA SER A 78 -16.24 -5.22 9.28
C SER A 78 -15.14 -4.86 10.28
N LEU A 79 -14.02 -4.30 9.82
CA LEU A 79 -12.98 -3.79 10.71
C LEU A 79 -13.47 -2.52 11.44
N PRO A 80 -12.91 -2.17 12.61
CA PRO A 80 -13.23 -0.90 13.27
C PRO A 80 -12.93 0.31 12.36
N ASP A 81 -13.76 1.37 12.42
CA ASP A 81 -13.59 2.60 11.62
C ASP A 81 -12.19 3.21 11.76
N GLU A 82 -11.65 3.16 12.98
CA GLU A 82 -10.28 3.58 13.29
C GLU A 82 -9.22 2.84 12.47
N LEU A 83 -9.43 1.55 12.21
CA LEU A 83 -8.52 0.70 11.44
C LEU A 83 -8.74 0.88 9.94
N GLN A 84 -9.98 1.11 9.51
CA GLN A 84 -10.31 1.40 8.10
C GLN A 84 -9.72 2.74 7.64
N THR A 85 -9.64 3.73 8.53
CA THR A 85 -9.15 5.10 8.24
C THR A 85 -7.74 5.37 8.79
N LEU A 86 -7.09 4.35 9.33
CA LEU A 86 -5.76 4.46 9.92
C LEU A 86 -4.76 5.00 8.89
N SER A 87 -3.93 5.94 9.31
CA SER A 87 -2.89 6.52 8.46
C SER A 87 -1.73 7.02 9.32
N TYR A 88 -0.59 7.28 8.68
CA TYR A 88 0.53 7.96 9.34
C TYR A 88 0.08 9.27 10.00
N SER A 89 -0.71 10.10 9.31
CA SER A 89 -1.23 11.35 9.87
C SER A 89 -2.12 11.10 11.10
N ALA A 90 -3.04 10.13 11.03
CA ALA A 90 -3.93 9.81 12.15
C ALA A 90 -3.16 9.43 13.42
N ILE A 91 -2.08 8.64 13.30
CA ILE A 91 -1.27 8.25 14.47
C ILE A 91 -0.37 9.38 14.99
N GLN A 92 -0.04 10.38 14.17
CA GLN A 92 0.67 11.59 14.64
C GLN A 92 -0.25 12.51 15.45
N HIS A 93 -1.54 12.56 15.10
CA HIS A 93 -2.54 13.41 15.78
C HIS A 93 -3.21 12.73 16.98
N ASP A 94 -3.14 11.40 17.07
CA ASP A 94 -3.71 10.63 18.17
C ASP A 94 -2.71 9.59 18.73
N SER A 95 -2.09 9.93 19.86
CA SER A 95 -1.16 9.04 20.57
C SER A 95 -1.79 7.75 21.08
N SER A 96 -3.11 7.75 21.33
CA SER A 96 -3.83 6.55 21.77
C SER A 96 -4.00 5.56 20.61
N LEU A 97 -4.26 6.08 19.41
CA LEU A 97 -4.33 5.31 18.17
C LEU A 97 -2.98 4.65 17.85
N ALA A 98 -1.89 5.41 17.97
CA ALA A 98 -0.52 4.92 17.80
C ALA A 98 -0.16 3.80 18.79
N SER A 99 -0.65 3.91 20.04
CA SER A 99 -0.41 2.90 21.08
C SER A 99 -1.26 1.65 20.89
N LYS A 100 -2.50 1.81 20.39
CA LYS A 100 -3.45 0.72 20.17
C LYS A 100 -3.03 -0.16 18.99
N TYR A 101 -2.70 0.43 17.85
CA TYR A 101 -2.32 -0.29 16.63
C TYR A 101 -0.79 -0.37 16.48
N THR A 102 -0.12 -0.90 17.50
CA THR A 102 1.30 -1.20 17.43
C THR A 102 1.54 -2.52 16.69
N VAL A 103 2.69 -2.63 16.01
CA VAL A 103 3.11 -3.85 15.31
C VAL A 103 4.29 -4.47 16.08
N PRO A 104 4.23 -5.75 16.48
CA PRO A 104 3.16 -6.71 16.22
C PRO A 104 1.86 -6.45 16.99
N ILE A 105 0.71 -6.68 16.34
CA ILE A 105 -0.62 -6.50 16.93
C ILE A 105 -0.81 -7.44 18.13
N PRO A 106 -1.19 -6.93 19.32
CA PRO A 106 -1.43 -7.76 20.48
C PRO A 106 -2.58 -8.76 20.26
N ARG A 107 -2.43 -10.00 20.76
CA ARG A 107 -3.44 -11.06 20.58
C ARG A 107 -4.87 -10.67 20.98
N PRO A 108 -5.12 -9.99 22.12
CA PRO A 108 -6.49 -9.58 22.48
C PRO A 108 -7.13 -8.63 21.47
N LEU A 109 -6.32 -7.74 20.85
CA LEU A 109 -6.81 -6.84 19.81
C LEU A 109 -7.09 -7.61 18.52
N LEU A 110 -6.19 -8.52 18.13
CA LEU A 110 -6.38 -9.41 16.97
C LEU A 110 -7.67 -10.23 17.08
N ASP A 111 -7.90 -10.87 18.23
CA ASP A 111 -9.12 -11.65 18.48
C ASP A 111 -10.37 -10.76 18.41
N SER A 112 -10.32 -9.55 19.00
CA SER A 112 -11.42 -8.59 18.94
C SER A 112 -11.72 -8.09 17.52
N VAL A 113 -10.70 -7.83 16.71
CA VAL A 113 -10.85 -7.35 15.33
C VAL A 113 -11.40 -8.46 14.44
N THR A 114 -10.87 -9.67 14.56
CA THR A 114 -11.32 -10.82 13.75
C THR A 114 -12.70 -11.34 14.16
N ALA A 115 -13.12 -11.15 15.42
CA ALA A 115 -14.48 -11.48 15.85
C ALA A 115 -15.57 -10.65 15.15
N ALA A 116 -15.23 -9.48 14.59
CA ALA A 116 -16.16 -8.66 13.82
C ALA A 116 -16.32 -9.14 12.37
N ILE A 117 -15.39 -9.95 11.86
CA ILE A 117 -15.39 -10.42 10.47
C ILE A 117 -16.52 -11.44 10.26
N PRO A 118 -17.26 -11.39 9.13
CA PRO A 118 -18.33 -12.32 8.84
C PRO A 118 -17.85 -13.78 8.80
N VAL A 119 -18.66 -14.70 9.34
CA VAL A 119 -18.33 -16.14 9.37
C VAL A 119 -18.12 -16.73 7.98
N SER A 120 -18.78 -16.16 6.95
CA SER A 120 -18.60 -16.51 5.54
C SER A 120 -17.14 -16.45 5.09
N VAL A 121 -16.36 -15.51 5.62
CA VAL A 121 -14.92 -15.37 5.33
C VAL A 121 -14.16 -16.58 5.87
N ALA A 122 -14.38 -16.94 7.15
CA ALA A 122 -13.70 -18.06 7.78
C ALA A 122 -14.08 -19.41 7.13
N GLU A 123 -15.36 -19.60 6.81
CA GLU A 123 -15.83 -20.79 6.09
C GLU A 123 -15.20 -20.87 4.70
N SER A 124 -15.14 -19.76 3.97
CA SER A 124 -14.55 -19.73 2.63
C SER A 124 -13.05 -20.02 2.67
N LEU A 125 -12.30 -19.43 3.62
CA LEU A 125 -10.88 -19.75 3.82
C LEU A 125 -10.65 -21.23 4.16
N SER A 126 -11.53 -21.84 4.94
CA SER A 126 -11.48 -23.27 5.27
C SER A 126 -11.79 -24.15 4.05
N VAL A 127 -12.80 -23.79 3.25
CA VAL A 127 -13.16 -24.49 1.99
C VAL A 127 -11.99 -24.48 0.99
N TYR A 128 -11.26 -23.37 0.91
CA TYR A 128 -10.03 -23.26 0.08
C TYR A 128 -8.79 -23.89 0.74
N GLY A 129 -8.92 -24.41 1.97
CA GLY A 129 -7.85 -25.07 2.71
C GLY A 129 -6.68 -24.14 3.03
N LEU A 130 -6.98 -22.87 3.30
CA LEU A 130 -6.03 -21.85 3.77
C LEU A 130 -5.95 -21.82 5.29
N ILE A 131 -7.05 -22.17 5.96
CA ILE A 131 -7.13 -22.41 7.40
C ILE A 131 -7.74 -23.79 7.70
N PRO A 132 -7.30 -24.49 8.76
CA PRO A 132 -7.90 -25.76 9.17
C PRO A 132 -9.36 -25.63 9.64
N ASP A 133 -9.64 -24.65 10.49
CA ASP A 133 -10.96 -24.41 11.08
C ASP A 133 -11.28 -22.91 11.15
N SER A 134 -12.55 -22.55 11.33
CA SER A 134 -12.96 -21.15 11.45
C SER A 134 -12.38 -20.44 12.68
N SER A 135 -12.00 -21.20 13.71
CA SER A 135 -11.29 -20.69 14.89
C SER A 135 -9.85 -20.22 14.61
N ASP A 136 -9.26 -20.62 13.48
CA ASP A 136 -7.90 -20.22 13.06
C ASP A 136 -7.88 -18.89 12.26
N LEU A 137 -9.05 -18.24 12.10
CA LEU A 137 -9.18 -16.94 11.43
C LEU A 137 -8.20 -15.87 11.97
N PRO A 138 -8.03 -15.71 13.31
CA PRO A 138 -7.06 -14.74 13.84
C PRO A 138 -5.63 -15.00 13.37
N ASP A 139 -5.22 -16.26 13.28
CA ASP A 139 -3.84 -16.61 12.88
C ASP A 139 -3.60 -16.37 11.39
N PHE A 140 -4.63 -16.50 10.55
CA PHE A 140 -4.58 -16.11 9.14
C PHE A 140 -4.49 -14.59 8.98
N PHE A 141 -5.30 -13.82 9.70
CA PHE A 141 -5.31 -12.35 9.61
C PHE A 141 -4.15 -11.68 10.34
N ASN A 142 -3.44 -12.37 11.24
CA ASN A 142 -2.31 -11.80 11.95
C ASN A 142 -1.24 -11.18 11.02
N PRO A 143 -0.65 -11.92 10.05
CA PRO A 143 0.29 -11.32 9.10
C PRO A 143 -0.37 -10.21 8.26
N VAL A 144 -1.62 -10.41 7.80
CA VAL A 144 -2.37 -9.43 6.99
C VAL A 144 -2.50 -8.10 7.72
N LEU A 145 -2.95 -8.10 8.97
CA LEU A 145 -3.19 -6.89 9.74
C LEU A 145 -1.89 -6.22 10.18
N ASN A 146 -0.84 -6.98 10.50
CA ASN A 146 0.47 -6.40 10.80
C ASN A 146 1.07 -5.69 9.58
N GLU A 147 0.99 -6.31 8.41
CA GLU A 147 1.47 -5.73 7.16
C GLU A 147 0.62 -4.50 6.76
N TYR A 148 -0.70 -4.61 6.85
CA TYR A 148 -1.61 -3.49 6.59
C TYR A 148 -1.35 -2.30 7.51
N VAL A 149 -1.32 -2.52 8.84
CA VAL A 149 -1.06 -1.45 9.82
C VAL A 149 0.32 -0.83 9.54
N SER A 150 1.34 -1.64 9.31
CA SER A 150 2.67 -1.14 8.96
C SER A 150 2.63 -0.30 7.67
N GLY A 151 1.94 -0.77 6.63
CA GLY A 151 1.84 -0.08 5.35
C GLY A 151 1.19 1.30 5.46
N VAL A 152 0.01 1.38 6.09
CA VAL A 152 -0.75 2.64 6.18
C VAL A 152 -0.20 3.61 7.23
N THR A 153 0.58 3.12 8.21
CA THR A 153 1.21 3.96 9.25
C THR A 153 2.69 4.25 9.00
N THR A 154 3.28 3.74 7.92
CA THR A 154 4.66 4.08 7.58
C THR A 154 4.73 5.57 7.21
N GLY A 155 5.63 6.29 7.87
CA GLY A 155 5.90 7.69 7.53
C GLY A 155 6.41 7.82 6.10
N PRO A 156 6.23 8.99 5.46
CA PRO A 156 6.77 9.22 4.14
C PRO A 156 8.26 8.88 4.10
N PRO A 157 8.75 8.24 3.02
CA PRO A 157 10.13 7.84 2.92
C PRO A 157 11.04 9.07 3.10
N ALA A 158 12.23 8.86 3.68
CA ALA A 158 13.21 9.93 3.79
C ALA A 158 13.50 10.48 2.37
N TRP A 159 13.03 11.68 2.07
CA TRP A 159 13.00 12.24 0.71
C TRP A 159 14.40 12.49 0.11
N ALA A 160 15.46 12.37 0.92
CA ALA A 160 16.84 12.40 0.44
C ALA A 160 17.24 11.11 -0.32
N SER A 161 16.57 9.99 -0.05
CA SER A 161 16.80 8.69 -0.70
C SER A 161 15.93 8.45 -1.94
N THR A 162 15.02 9.37 -2.28
CA THR A 162 14.03 9.21 -3.36
C THR A 162 14.43 9.92 -4.65
N ARG A 163 15.72 9.90 -5.02
CA ARG A 163 16.15 10.55 -6.26
C ARG A 163 15.46 9.93 -7.47
N ALA A 164 14.68 10.73 -8.18
CA ALA A 164 14.02 10.31 -9.41
C ALA A 164 15.02 10.20 -10.57
N ASP A 165 14.73 9.28 -11.50
CA ASP A 165 15.50 9.12 -12.75
C ASP A 165 15.12 10.15 -13.82
N ALA A 166 13.96 10.81 -13.65
CA ALA A 166 13.44 11.83 -14.57
C ALA A 166 12.88 13.03 -13.82
N CYS A 167 12.75 14.16 -14.52
CA CYS A 167 12.11 15.36 -13.97
C CYS A 167 10.64 15.09 -13.69
N GLU A 168 10.19 15.26 -12.45
CA GLU A 168 8.82 14.92 -12.03
C GLU A 168 7.72 15.81 -12.64
N ILE A 169 8.07 16.92 -13.30
CA ILE A 169 7.10 17.76 -14.03
C ILE A 169 7.10 17.50 -15.54
N CYS A 170 8.27 17.33 -16.17
CA CYS A 170 8.37 17.28 -17.63
C CYS A 170 8.89 15.95 -18.17
N GLU A 171 9.09 14.97 -17.29
CA GLU A 171 9.46 13.57 -17.59
C GLU A 171 10.78 13.36 -18.34
N ARG A 172 11.59 14.41 -18.52
CA ARG A 172 12.92 14.30 -19.14
C ARG A 172 13.88 13.59 -18.19
N ASP A 173 14.44 12.48 -18.64
CA ASP A 173 15.42 11.64 -17.92
C ASP A 173 16.88 11.93 -18.34
N TRP A 174 17.09 12.52 -19.52
CA TRP A 174 18.43 12.79 -20.06
C TRP A 174 19.08 14.09 -19.56
N ILE A 175 18.53 14.74 -18.52
CA ILE A 175 19.01 16.04 -18.03
C ILE A 175 19.29 16.04 -16.53
N PRO A 176 20.23 16.88 -16.05
CA PRO A 176 20.48 17.02 -14.63
C PRO A 176 19.25 17.51 -13.86
N LEU A 177 18.95 16.81 -12.77
CA LEU A 177 17.91 17.18 -11.82
C LEU A 177 18.49 17.94 -10.63
N SER A 178 17.65 18.77 -10.03
CA SER A 178 17.94 19.55 -8.85
C SER A 178 16.91 19.27 -7.77
N TYR A 179 17.35 19.36 -6.53
CA TYR A 179 16.51 19.16 -5.35
C TYR A 179 15.68 20.43 -5.08
N HIS A 180 14.36 20.30 -5.07
CA HIS A 180 13.41 21.39 -4.86
C HIS A 180 12.50 21.09 -3.67
N HIS A 181 12.43 21.99 -2.68
CA HIS A 181 11.49 21.86 -1.57
C HIS A 181 10.09 22.29 -2.00
N LEU A 182 9.12 21.37 -1.95
CA LEU A 182 7.72 21.64 -2.32
C LEU A 182 7.07 22.63 -1.34
N ILE A 183 7.43 22.55 -0.05
CA ILE A 183 7.14 23.58 0.95
C ILE A 183 8.42 24.38 1.17
N PRO A 184 8.54 25.63 0.67
CA PRO A 184 9.77 26.38 0.77
C PRO A 184 10.23 26.57 2.23
N ARG A 185 11.51 26.30 2.50
CA ARG A 185 12.09 26.39 3.86
C ARG A 185 11.89 27.75 4.53
N SER A 186 11.87 28.83 3.73
CA SER A 186 11.65 30.19 4.22
C SER A 186 10.27 30.39 4.89
N VAL A 187 9.29 29.52 4.59
CA VAL A 187 7.93 29.63 5.13
C VAL A 187 7.59 28.53 6.15
N HIS A 188 8.51 27.61 6.48
CA HIS A 188 8.26 26.52 7.45
C HIS A 188 7.73 27.01 8.79
N ALA A 189 8.35 28.03 9.39
CA ALA A 189 7.90 28.60 10.66
C ALA A 189 6.47 29.16 10.56
N LYS A 190 6.10 29.72 9.40
CA LYS A 190 4.75 30.25 9.14
C LYS A 190 3.74 29.12 8.94
N VAL A 191 4.11 28.08 8.19
CA VAL A 191 3.31 26.87 7.94
C VAL A 191 2.91 26.23 9.28
N LEU A 192 3.87 25.99 10.17
CA LEU A 192 3.60 25.42 11.50
C LEU A 192 2.74 26.34 12.36
N LYS A 193 3.09 27.64 12.41
CA LYS A 193 2.31 28.62 13.19
C LYS A 193 0.86 28.75 12.74
N LYS A 194 0.59 28.54 11.45
CA LYS A 194 -0.74 28.62 10.85
C LYS A 194 -1.45 27.28 10.78
N GLY A 195 -0.79 26.17 11.12
CA GLY A 195 -1.34 24.82 11.00
C GLY A 195 -1.70 24.45 9.56
N TRP A 196 -0.92 24.90 8.57
CA TRP A 196 -1.19 24.55 7.17
C TRP A 196 -0.79 23.11 6.84
N HIS A 197 0.33 22.65 7.42
CA HIS A 197 0.85 21.30 7.24
C HIS A 197 1.53 20.82 8.51
N ASP A 198 1.58 19.51 8.65
CA ASP A 198 2.31 18.84 9.72
C ASP A 198 3.83 18.95 9.53
N GLU A 199 4.58 18.84 10.63
CA GLU A 199 6.05 18.98 10.62
C GLU A 199 6.73 17.97 9.69
N TRP A 200 6.21 16.75 9.62
CA TRP A 200 6.73 15.70 8.77
C TRP A 200 6.58 16.02 7.27
N MET A 201 5.68 16.92 6.86
CA MET A 201 5.54 17.31 5.46
C MET A 201 6.55 18.36 5.01
N LEU A 202 7.17 19.11 5.92
CA LEU A 202 7.96 20.30 5.60
C LEU A 202 9.18 20.00 4.71
N ASN A 203 9.71 18.78 4.79
CA ASN A 203 10.86 18.34 4.02
C ASN A 203 10.48 17.57 2.75
N SER A 204 9.21 17.60 2.35
CA SER A 204 8.76 17.07 1.06
C SER A 204 9.46 17.78 -0.10
N VAL A 205 9.99 17.01 -1.04
CA VAL A 205 10.79 17.52 -2.16
C VAL A 205 10.40 16.91 -3.49
N ALA A 206 10.81 17.59 -4.55
CA ALA A 206 10.76 17.12 -5.92
C ALA A 206 12.13 17.24 -6.61
N TRP A 207 12.40 16.31 -7.52
CA TRP A 207 13.54 16.25 -8.41
C TRP A 207 13.17 16.87 -9.74
N LEU A 208 13.54 18.14 -9.89
CA LEU A 208 13.16 18.96 -11.02
C LEU A 208 14.38 19.33 -11.85
N CYS A 209 14.25 19.27 -13.17
CA CYS A 209 15.24 19.89 -14.03
C CYS A 209 15.27 21.41 -13.81
N ARG A 210 16.39 22.05 -14.18
CA ARG A 210 16.58 23.50 -13.99
C ARG A 210 15.44 24.36 -14.56
N ALA A 211 14.89 23.98 -15.72
CA ALA A 211 13.81 24.72 -16.36
C ALA A 211 12.50 24.66 -15.55
N CYS A 212 12.11 23.47 -15.10
CA CYS A 212 10.91 23.27 -14.28
C CYS A 212 11.08 23.87 -12.89
N HIS A 213 12.24 23.70 -12.25
CA HIS A 213 12.54 24.34 -10.97
C HIS A 213 12.38 25.86 -11.05
N SER A 214 12.95 26.49 -12.08
CA SER A 214 12.81 27.93 -12.28
C SER A 214 11.35 28.35 -12.58
N PHE A 215 10.56 27.48 -13.22
CA PHE A 215 9.16 27.73 -13.51
C PHE A 215 8.30 27.68 -12.24
N VAL A 216 8.49 26.68 -11.37
CA VAL A 216 7.75 26.54 -10.11
C VAL A 216 7.92 27.78 -9.22
N HIS A 217 9.14 28.34 -9.13
CA HIS A 217 9.36 29.59 -8.39
C HIS A 217 8.79 30.86 -9.05
N ARG A 218 8.33 30.78 -10.31
CA ARG A 218 7.67 31.89 -11.00
C ARG A 218 6.15 31.77 -11.03
N MET A 219 5.60 30.55 -10.99
CA MET A 219 4.17 30.32 -11.15
C MET A 219 3.35 30.72 -9.91
N ALA A 220 3.99 30.75 -8.75
CA ALA A 220 3.36 31.04 -7.45
C ALA A 220 4.39 31.61 -6.47
N SER A 221 3.92 32.42 -5.52
CA SER A 221 4.74 32.87 -4.38
C SER A 221 5.08 31.71 -3.44
N ASN A 222 6.11 31.86 -2.60
CA ASN A 222 6.48 30.82 -1.62
C ASN A 222 5.33 30.44 -0.67
N GLU A 223 4.44 31.38 -0.38
CA GLU A 223 3.27 31.16 0.46
C GLU A 223 2.16 30.39 -0.28
N GLU A 224 1.87 30.75 -1.53
CA GLU A 224 0.94 30.00 -2.39
C GLU A 224 1.46 28.59 -2.67
N LEU A 225 2.77 28.42 -2.92
CA LEU A 225 3.40 27.10 -3.05
C LEU A 225 3.13 26.25 -1.81
N ALA A 226 3.39 26.81 -0.62
CA ALA A 226 3.15 26.09 0.62
C ALA A 226 1.66 25.81 0.88
N ARG A 227 0.73 26.69 0.50
CA ARG A 227 -0.70 26.50 0.81
C ARG A 227 -1.42 25.61 -0.19
N GLU A 228 -1.14 25.80 -1.47
CA GLU A 228 -1.99 25.30 -2.55
C GLU A 228 -1.25 24.32 -3.47
N TRP A 229 0.09 24.38 -3.53
CA TRP A 229 0.91 23.64 -4.50
C TRP A 229 2.06 22.85 -3.84
N PHE A 230 1.79 22.26 -2.67
CA PHE A 230 2.79 21.62 -1.80
C PHE A 230 3.11 20.15 -2.15
N THR A 231 2.55 19.63 -3.25
CA THR A 231 2.88 18.32 -3.83
C THR A 231 3.08 18.44 -5.33
N VAL A 232 3.80 17.49 -5.95
CA VAL A 232 3.96 17.45 -7.42
C VAL A 232 2.61 17.31 -8.11
N ASP A 233 1.72 16.46 -7.59
CA ASP A 233 0.39 16.25 -8.16
C ASP A 233 -0.42 17.54 -8.21
N ARG A 234 -0.45 18.30 -7.10
CA ARG A 234 -1.11 19.62 -7.07
C ARG A 234 -0.49 20.56 -8.08
N ILE A 235 0.85 20.61 -8.18
CA ILE A 235 1.51 21.43 -9.20
C ILE A 235 1.03 21.02 -10.60
N LEU A 236 0.91 19.73 -10.90
CA LEU A 236 0.44 19.20 -12.19
C LEU A 236 -1.05 19.42 -12.45
N GLU A 237 -1.87 19.72 -11.44
CA GLU A 237 -3.28 20.10 -11.63
C GLU A 237 -3.44 21.47 -12.31
N ARG A 238 -2.42 22.33 -12.28
CA ARG A 238 -2.49 23.65 -12.93
C ARG A 238 -2.37 23.55 -14.44
N GLU A 239 -3.25 24.25 -15.15
CA GLU A 239 -3.26 24.31 -16.61
C GLU A 239 -1.94 24.86 -17.18
N ASP A 240 -1.41 25.94 -16.60
CA ASP A 240 -0.14 26.55 -17.04
C ASP A 240 1.06 25.60 -16.87
N VAL A 241 1.08 24.81 -15.80
CA VAL A 241 2.08 23.77 -15.57
C VAL A 241 1.96 22.66 -16.60
N GLN A 242 0.74 22.20 -16.92
CA GLN A 242 0.53 21.13 -17.89
C GLN A 242 0.99 21.55 -19.30
N GLU A 243 0.67 22.77 -19.72
CA GLU A 243 1.15 23.32 -20.99
C GLU A 243 2.67 23.45 -21.01
N TRP A 244 3.23 23.99 -19.92
CA TRP A 244 4.68 24.10 -19.75
C TRP A 244 5.37 22.74 -19.83
N ALA A 245 4.87 21.73 -19.12
CA ALA A 245 5.40 20.36 -19.09
C ALA A 245 5.42 19.74 -20.48
N LYS A 246 4.28 19.80 -21.19
CA LYS A 246 4.13 19.27 -22.57
C LYS A 246 5.10 19.93 -23.54
N TRP A 247 5.31 21.23 -23.41
CA TRP A 247 6.23 21.98 -24.27
C TRP A 247 7.68 21.68 -23.90
N VAL A 248 8.08 21.90 -22.64
CA VAL A 248 9.47 21.81 -22.17
C VAL A 248 10.02 20.39 -22.26
N GLY A 249 9.16 19.37 -22.11
CA GLY A 249 9.52 17.95 -22.29
C GLY A 249 10.06 17.64 -23.68
N LYS A 250 9.61 18.37 -24.71
CA LYS A 250 10.05 18.21 -26.10
C LYS A 250 11.30 19.03 -26.43
N VAL A 251 11.70 19.96 -25.57
CA VAL A 251 12.81 20.87 -25.86
C VAL A 251 14.15 20.20 -25.59
N ARG A 252 14.99 20.17 -26.64
CA ARG A 252 16.41 19.80 -26.57
C ARG A 252 17.27 21.05 -26.67
N TRP A 253 17.65 21.60 -25.51
CA TRP A 253 18.62 22.69 -25.48
C TRP A 253 20.00 22.13 -25.86
N LYS A 254 20.61 22.67 -26.92
CA LYS A 254 22.04 22.45 -27.16
C LYS A 254 22.80 23.20 -26.07
N ALA A 255 23.68 22.52 -25.34
CA ALA A 255 24.64 23.19 -24.48
C ALA A 255 25.46 24.17 -25.32
N LYS A 256 25.54 25.42 -24.87
CA LYS A 256 26.50 26.41 -25.38
C LYS A 256 27.81 26.26 -24.63
#